data_AF-A0A819VNV7-F1
#
_entry.id   AF-A0A819VNV7-F1
#
_cell.length_a   1.000
_cell.length_b   1.000
_cell.length_c   1.000
_cell.angle_alpha   90.00
_cell.angle_beta   90.00
_cell.angle_gamma   90.00
#
_symmetry.space_group_name_H-M   'P 1'
#
loop_
_entity.id
_entity.type
_entity.pdbx_description
1 polymer ?
#
loop_
_entity_poly.entity_id
_entity_poly.type
_entity_poly.pdbx_seq_one_letter_code
_entity_poly.pdbx_strand_id
1 'polypeptide(L)'
;MNVASNVETFFHRITDVYQHQKKFMNEHKEYEAINESDIRVLNTKELTLANDLSSLTKSFLQRANRCQIQKNKFDFEQQNYRKLLQKLKKDTSIIITRPDKGRGVVLMDKQDYVNKIHAILNDPSKFSSLSDDPTLARENSLKSLLRKLHDQGKITDQLYYVARPTGSSPGRLYGLPKVHKDGVPLRPVLSSIGTFNYGLGKALTQMLSDMIDNKNMVKDSSSFVKDLHALDDPLSTFKMVSFDIVNLYTNVPVDETINIILKELYENRPVPPLIEWNDLKKLLTFATTKSHFLFDGKIYDQIDGVS
;
A
#
# COMPACT_ATOMS: atom_id res chain seq x y z
N MET A 1 -27.52 -24.66 -0.79
CA MET A 1 -27.08 -23.70 -1.82
C MET A 1 -28.22 -22.72 -2.09
N ASN A 2 -27.90 -21.44 -1.94
CA ASN A 2 -28.55 -20.27 -2.54
C ASN A 2 -30.05 -20.04 -2.27
N VAL A 3 -30.31 -19.65 -1.02
CA VAL A 3 -31.28 -18.60 -0.69
C VAL A 3 -30.76 -17.28 -1.26
N ALA A 4 -30.99 -17.06 -2.56
CA ALA A 4 -30.63 -15.81 -3.26
C ALA A 4 -31.53 -15.62 -4.48
N SER A 5 -32.83 -15.50 -4.21
CA SER A 5 -33.87 -15.00 -5.12
C SER A 5 -35.07 -14.78 -4.19
N ASN A 6 -35.62 -13.60 -3.95
CA ASN A 6 -35.65 -12.42 -4.78
C ASN A 6 -36.18 -11.27 -3.90
N VAL A 7 -35.32 -10.74 -3.01
CA VAL A 7 -35.66 -9.56 -2.18
C VAL A 7 -36.04 -8.38 -3.09
N GLU A 8 -35.42 -8.30 -4.27
CA GLU A 8 -35.76 -7.37 -5.34
C GLU A 8 -37.19 -7.55 -5.89
N THR A 9 -37.67 -8.80 -6.05
CA THR A 9 -39.06 -9.06 -6.50
C THR A 9 -40.09 -8.76 -5.42
N PHE A 10 -39.74 -8.93 -4.14
CA PHE A 10 -40.60 -8.51 -3.04
C PHE A 10 -40.72 -6.98 -2.97
N PHE A 11 -39.61 -6.25 -3.12
CA PHE A 11 -39.65 -4.79 -3.17
C PHE A 11 -40.31 -4.24 -4.43
N HIS A 12 -40.09 -4.85 -5.61
CA HIS A 12 -40.79 -4.48 -6.84
C HIS A 12 -42.30 -4.60 -6.69
N ARG A 13 -42.80 -5.70 -6.08
CA ARG A 13 -44.24 -5.87 -5.80
C ARG A 13 -44.79 -4.80 -4.85
N ILE A 14 -44.01 -4.30 -3.89
CA ILE A 14 -44.46 -3.24 -2.98
C ILE A 14 -44.49 -1.86 -3.68
N THR A 15 -43.51 -1.55 -4.54
CA THR A 15 -43.57 -0.35 -5.38
C THR A 15 -44.73 -0.40 -6.39
N ASP A 16 -45.02 -1.59 -6.93
CA ASP A 16 -46.22 -1.81 -7.75
C ASP A 16 -47.49 -1.59 -6.94
N VAL A 17 -47.56 -2.01 -5.67
CA VAL A 17 -48.71 -1.72 -4.81
C VAL A 17 -48.87 -0.23 -4.53
N TYR A 18 -47.79 0.53 -4.36
CA TYR A 18 -47.87 1.99 -4.15
C TYR A 18 -48.25 2.74 -5.43
N GLN A 19 -47.69 2.35 -6.58
CA GLN A 19 -48.09 2.91 -7.87
C GLN A 19 -49.52 2.51 -8.24
N HIS A 20 -49.92 1.27 -7.93
CA HIS A 20 -51.27 0.78 -8.11
C HIS A 20 -52.23 1.48 -7.16
N GLN A 21 -51.90 1.73 -5.89
CA GLN A 21 -52.71 2.55 -4.98
C GLN A 21 -52.83 3.99 -5.48
N LYS A 22 -51.76 4.59 -6.00
CA LYS A 22 -51.82 5.95 -6.53
C LYS A 22 -52.65 6.04 -7.82
N LYS A 23 -52.57 5.01 -8.68
CA LYS A 23 -53.41 4.84 -9.86
C LYS A 23 -54.87 4.58 -9.46
N PHE A 24 -55.11 3.71 -8.49
CA PHE A 24 -56.43 3.38 -7.94
C PHE A 24 -57.08 4.58 -7.24
N MET A 25 -56.31 5.39 -6.49
CA MET A 25 -56.78 6.62 -5.86
C MET A 25 -57.02 7.76 -6.87
N ASN A 26 -56.31 7.76 -8.00
CA ASN A 26 -56.56 8.68 -9.12
C ASN A 26 -57.77 8.23 -9.96
N GLU A 27 -57.97 6.93 -10.15
CA GLU A 27 -59.14 6.33 -10.82
C GLU A 27 -60.40 6.41 -9.93
N HIS A 28 -60.26 6.38 -8.60
CA HIS A 28 -61.38 6.56 -7.66
C HIS A 28 -61.83 8.01 -7.44
N LYS A 29 -61.13 9.01 -8.01
CA LYS A 29 -61.67 10.38 -8.09
C LYS A 29 -62.79 10.52 -9.13
N GLU A 30 -63.06 9.47 -9.92
CA GLU A 30 -64.19 9.39 -10.86
C GLU A 30 -65.32 8.45 -10.41
N TYR A 31 -65.30 7.94 -9.17
CA TYR A 31 -66.37 7.09 -8.63
C TYR A 31 -66.88 7.59 -7.27
N GLU A 32 -67.54 8.74 -7.26
CA GLU A 32 -68.54 9.06 -6.23
C GLU A 32 -69.93 8.65 -6.73
N ALA A 33 -70.23 7.36 -6.60
CA ALA A 33 -71.58 6.82 -6.59
C ALA A 33 -71.53 5.39 -6.04
N ILE A 34 -71.17 5.23 -4.77
CA ILE A 34 -71.37 3.96 -4.06
C ILE A 34 -72.69 4.10 -3.30
N ASN A 35 -73.71 3.36 -3.76
CA ASN A 35 -74.95 3.16 -3.02
C ASN A 35 -74.62 2.59 -1.63
N GLU A 36 -75.24 3.14 -0.58
CA GLU A 36 -75.12 2.66 0.82
C GLU A 36 -75.52 1.19 1.01
N SER A 37 -76.08 0.53 -0.01
CA SER A 37 -76.51 -0.87 0.01
C SER A 37 -75.41 -1.92 -0.19
N ASP A 38 -74.20 -1.54 -0.59
CA ASP A 38 -73.08 -2.48 -0.83
C ASP A 38 -71.95 -2.40 0.22
N ILE A 39 -72.21 -1.76 1.37
CA ILE A 39 -71.26 -1.75 2.49
C ILE A 39 -71.34 -3.09 3.22
N ARG A 40 -70.45 -4.02 2.87
CA ARG A 40 -70.26 -5.27 3.63
C ARG A 40 -69.81 -4.93 5.05
N VAL A 41 -70.72 -4.99 6.01
CA VAL A 41 -70.41 -4.82 7.43
C VAL A 41 -69.52 -5.98 7.86
N LEU A 42 -68.25 -5.67 8.11
CA LEU A 42 -67.27 -6.64 8.58
C LEU A 42 -67.66 -7.12 9.98
N ASN A 43 -67.60 -8.43 10.20
CA ASN A 43 -67.82 -8.95 11.55
C ASN A 43 -66.64 -8.55 12.46
N THR A 44 -66.84 -8.64 13.78
CA THR A 44 -65.85 -8.18 14.77
C THR A 44 -64.46 -8.81 14.58
N LYS A 45 -64.37 -10.07 14.14
CA LYS A 45 -63.10 -10.74 13.87
C LYS A 45 -62.42 -10.17 12.62
N GLU A 46 -63.17 -9.98 11.54
CA GLU A 46 -62.68 -9.35 10.31
C GLU A 46 -62.23 -7.90 10.55
N LEU A 47 -62.97 -7.14 11.37
CA LEU A 47 -62.61 -5.78 11.74
C LEU A 47 -61.31 -5.73 12.57
N THR A 48 -61.13 -6.68 13.49
CA THR A 48 -59.91 -6.80 14.30
C THR A 48 -58.71 -7.13 13.41
N LEU A 49 -58.84 -8.12 12.52
CA LEU A 49 -57.81 -8.48 11.55
C LEU A 49 -57.46 -7.33 10.59
N ALA A 50 -58.44 -6.57 10.12
CA ALA A 50 -58.22 -5.40 9.28
C ALA A 50 -57.44 -4.30 10.02
N ASN A 51 -57.76 -4.07 11.30
CA ASN A 51 -57.03 -3.12 12.14
C ASN A 51 -55.59 -3.58 12.42
N ASP A 52 -55.39 -4.86 12.69
CA ASP A 52 -54.06 -5.45 12.88
C ASP A 52 -53.21 -5.34 11.61
N LEU A 53 -53.80 -5.65 10.45
CA LEU A 53 -53.13 -5.49 9.15
C LEU A 53 -52.79 -4.02 8.86
N SER A 54 -53.70 -3.09 9.17
CA SER A 54 -53.47 -1.64 9.02
C SER A 54 -52.34 -1.15 9.93
N SER A 55 -52.32 -1.58 11.19
CA SER A 55 -51.25 -1.28 12.15
C SER A 55 -49.91 -1.83 11.69
N LEU A 56 -49.88 -3.09 11.24
CA LEU A 56 -48.70 -3.74 10.72
C LEU A 56 -48.17 -3.00 9.48
N THR A 57 -49.04 -2.65 8.54
CA THR A 57 -48.68 -1.90 7.32
C THR A 57 -48.11 -0.52 7.66
N LYS A 58 -48.71 0.21 8.61
CA LYS A 58 -48.19 1.50 9.10
C LYS A 58 -46.81 1.33 9.73
N SER A 59 -46.58 0.27 10.50
CA SER A 59 -45.28 -0.01 11.11
C SER A 59 -44.20 -0.29 10.05
N PHE A 60 -44.53 -1.06 9.01
CA PHE A 60 -43.62 -1.33 7.89
C PHE A 60 -43.29 -0.06 7.11
N LEU A 61 -44.29 0.78 6.82
CA LEU A 61 -44.09 2.05 6.11
C LEU A 61 -43.20 3.01 6.90
N GLN A 62 -43.43 3.15 8.22
CA GLN A 62 -42.57 3.96 9.08
C GLN A 62 -41.13 3.46 9.09
N ARG A 63 -40.92 2.14 9.14
CA ARG A 63 -39.59 1.52 9.12
C ARG A 63 -38.90 1.74 7.76
N ALA A 64 -39.62 1.58 6.64
CA ALA A 64 -39.10 1.84 5.30
C ALA A 64 -38.67 3.31 5.12
N ASN A 65 -39.50 4.25 5.58
CA ASN A 65 -39.18 5.68 5.52
C ASN A 65 -37.95 6.04 6.37
N ARG A 66 -37.80 5.45 7.57
CA ARG A 66 -36.59 5.65 8.39
C ARG A 66 -35.33 5.14 7.69
N CYS A 67 -35.38 3.96 7.07
CA CYS A 67 -34.27 3.43 6.27
C CYS A 67 -33.92 4.34 5.09
N GLN A 68 -34.92 4.88 4.39
CA GLN A 68 -34.71 5.79 3.26
C GLN A 68 -34.08 7.12 3.70
N ILE A 69 -34.52 7.70 4.82
CA ILE A 69 -33.94 8.93 5.37
C ILE A 69 -32.48 8.70 5.80
N GLN A 70 -32.18 7.57 6.46
CA GLN A 70 -30.81 7.22 6.82
C GLN A 70 -29.92 7.02 5.59
N LYS A 71 -30.44 6.37 4.54
CA LYS A 71 -29.74 6.21 3.26
C LYS A 71 -29.46 7.56 2.60
N ASN A 72 -30.46 8.43 2.50
CA ASN A 72 -30.30 9.77 1.93
C ASN A 72 -29.31 10.64 2.73
N LYS A 73 -29.34 10.55 4.06
CA LYS A 73 -28.38 11.25 4.93
C LYS A 73 -26.96 10.75 4.71
N PHE A 74 -26.77 9.42 4.65
CA PHE A 74 -25.48 8.81 4.33
C PHE A 74 -24.98 9.24 2.95
N ASP A 75 -25.84 9.24 1.92
CA ASP A 75 -25.49 9.66 0.56
C ASP A 75 -25.09 11.15 0.51
N PHE A 76 -25.79 12.02 1.25
CA PHE A 76 -25.47 13.44 1.37
C PHE A 76 -24.12 13.67 2.06
N GLU A 77 -23.86 12.97 3.18
CA GLU A 77 -22.56 13.03 3.87
C GLU A 77 -21.43 12.54 2.95
N GLN A 78 -21.63 11.43 2.22
CA GLN A 78 -20.67 10.93 1.23
C GLN A 78 -20.36 11.95 0.13
N GLN A 79 -21.37 12.67 -0.37
CA GLN A 79 -21.15 13.75 -1.32
C GLN A 79 -20.31 14.89 -0.73
N ASN A 80 -20.55 15.27 0.53
CA ASN A 80 -19.76 16.29 1.21
C ASN A 80 -18.32 15.85 1.44
N TYR A 81 -18.08 14.60 1.87
CA TYR A 81 -16.73 14.06 1.98
C TYR A 81 -16.00 14.06 0.63
N ARG A 82 -16.67 13.65 -0.45
CA ARG A 82 -16.07 13.70 -1.81
C ARG A 82 -15.70 15.11 -2.22
N LYS A 83 -16.57 16.11 -1.97
CA LYS A 83 -16.27 17.52 -2.25
C LYS A 83 -15.06 18.02 -1.45
N LEU A 84 -14.99 17.68 -0.16
CA LEU A 84 -13.85 18.02 0.70
C LEU A 84 -12.55 17.38 0.20
N LEU A 85 -12.56 16.10 -0.13
CA LEU A 85 -11.40 15.39 -0.67
C LEU A 85 -10.95 15.97 -2.02
N GLN A 86 -11.89 16.38 -2.88
CA GLN A 86 -11.57 17.09 -4.12
C GLN A 86 -10.93 18.45 -3.85
N LYS A 87 -11.41 19.19 -2.84
CA LYS A 87 -10.82 20.47 -2.43
C LYS A 87 -9.39 20.27 -1.93
N LEU A 88 -9.17 19.31 -1.03
CA LEU A 88 -7.84 18.97 -0.51
C LEU A 88 -6.90 18.49 -1.62
N LYS A 89 -7.38 17.68 -2.56
CA LYS A 89 -6.58 17.22 -3.70
C LYS A 89 -6.14 18.37 -4.62
N LYS A 90 -6.94 19.43 -4.73
CA LYS A 90 -6.63 20.61 -5.57
C LYS A 90 -5.70 21.61 -4.89
N ASP A 91 -5.58 21.55 -3.57
CA ASP A 91 -4.71 22.44 -2.82
C ASP A 91 -3.24 22.02 -3.01
N THR A 92 -2.48 22.87 -3.69
CA THR A 92 -1.06 22.63 -4.00
C THR A 92 -0.12 23.04 -2.86
N SER A 93 -0.63 23.69 -1.81
CA SER A 93 0.15 24.12 -0.63
C SER A 93 0.34 22.99 0.38
N ILE A 94 -0.40 21.89 0.25
CA ILE A 94 -0.35 20.76 1.19
C ILE A 94 0.20 19.49 0.55
N ILE A 95 0.81 18.65 1.38
CA ILE A 95 1.16 17.26 1.08
C ILE A 95 0.26 16.35 1.90
N ILE A 96 -0.39 15.40 1.22
CA ILE A 96 -1.16 14.33 1.85
C ILE A 96 -0.35 13.04 1.75
N THR A 97 0.06 12.49 2.88
CA THR A 97 0.89 11.27 2.93
C THR A 97 0.48 10.35 4.08
N ARG A 98 1.12 9.20 4.19
CA ARG A 98 0.93 8.26 5.32
C ARG A 98 2.02 8.49 6.36
N PRO A 99 1.74 8.27 7.65
CA PRO A 99 2.78 8.33 8.67
C PRO A 99 3.76 7.17 8.51
N ASP A 100 4.95 7.38 9.05
CA ASP A 100 6.02 6.39 9.11
C ASP A 100 5.67 5.13 9.93
N LYS A 101 4.86 5.31 10.98
CA LYS A 101 4.36 4.25 11.85
C LYS A 101 2.86 4.42 12.08
N GLY A 102 2.15 3.29 12.19
CA GLY A 102 0.72 3.25 12.45
C GLY A 102 -0.13 3.38 11.19
N ARG A 103 -1.45 3.47 11.38
CA ARG A 103 -2.42 3.67 10.31
C ARG A 103 -2.99 5.08 10.43
N GLY A 104 -2.89 5.87 9.38
CA GLY A 104 -3.37 7.24 9.39
C GLY A 104 -3.07 7.99 8.09
N VAL A 105 -3.53 9.24 8.05
CA VAL A 105 -3.26 10.21 6.98
C VAL A 105 -2.66 11.44 7.64
N VAL A 106 -1.56 11.93 7.08
CA VAL A 106 -0.87 13.13 7.54
C VAL A 106 -1.04 14.22 6.49
N LEU A 107 -1.49 15.39 6.94
CA LEU A 107 -1.52 16.63 6.18
C LEU A 107 -0.34 17.47 6.64
N MET A 108 0.53 17.86 5.71
CA MET A 108 1.68 18.72 5.99
C MET A 108 1.68 19.92 5.04
N ASP A 109 2.25 21.03 5.49
CA ASP A 109 2.65 22.09 4.59
C ASP A 109 3.69 21.56 3.59
N LYS A 110 3.49 21.86 2.31
CA LYS A 110 4.34 21.34 1.24
C LYS A 110 5.74 21.95 1.31
N GLN A 111 5.86 23.23 1.68
CA GLN A 111 7.16 23.88 1.74
C GLN A 111 8.00 23.31 2.88
N ASP A 112 7.42 23.10 4.06
CA ASP A 112 8.08 22.41 5.18
C ASP A 112 8.54 21.00 4.77
N TYR A 113 7.66 20.23 4.12
CA TYR A 113 7.98 18.90 3.64
C TYR A 113 9.17 18.88 2.67
N VAL A 114 9.14 19.76 1.67
CA VAL A 114 10.19 19.88 0.65
C VAL A 114 11.51 20.32 1.29
N ASN A 115 11.47 21.31 2.19
CA ASN A 115 12.64 21.78 2.92
C ASN A 115 13.28 20.68 3.78
N LYS A 116 12.45 19.88 4.47
CA LYS A 116 12.93 18.75 5.29
C LYS A 116 13.63 17.67 4.46
N ILE A 117 13.16 17.37 3.24
CA ILE A 117 13.85 16.43 2.36
C ILE A 117 15.11 17.04 1.76
N HIS A 118 15.08 18.30 1.32
CA HIS A 118 16.29 18.98 0.83
C HIS A 118 17.38 19.05 1.90
N ALA A 119 17.02 19.24 3.17
CA ALA A 119 17.98 19.19 4.28
C ALA A 119 18.70 17.84 4.38
N ILE A 120 18.04 16.73 4.01
CA ILE A 120 18.65 15.39 3.94
C ILE A 120 19.52 15.25 2.68
N LEU A 121 19.01 15.72 1.53
CA LEU A 121 19.71 15.64 0.23
C LEU A 121 20.92 16.56 0.13
N ASN A 122 21.03 17.55 1.00
CA ASN A 122 22.17 18.46 1.07
C ASN A 122 23.43 17.83 1.70
N ASP A 123 23.39 16.56 2.13
CA ASP A 123 24.56 15.83 2.58
C ASP A 123 25.42 15.38 1.38
N PRO A 124 26.57 16.04 1.11
CA PRO A 124 27.41 15.74 -0.06
C PRO A 124 28.17 14.41 0.10
N SER A 125 28.18 13.81 1.29
CA SER A 125 28.78 12.50 1.50
C SER A 125 27.88 11.35 1.03
N LYS A 126 26.57 11.61 0.90
CA LYS A 126 25.55 10.60 0.56
C LYS A 126 24.86 10.87 -0.77
N PHE A 127 24.67 12.14 -1.14
CA PHE A 127 23.91 12.53 -2.32
C PHE A 127 24.66 13.52 -3.19
N SER A 128 24.43 13.43 -4.50
CA SER A 128 24.94 14.38 -5.49
C SER A 128 23.82 14.76 -6.45
N SER A 129 23.66 16.05 -6.76
CA SER A 129 22.68 16.48 -7.76
C SER A 129 23.24 16.29 -9.17
N LEU A 130 22.40 15.81 -10.09
CA LEU A 130 22.75 15.60 -11.49
C LEU A 130 22.09 16.65 -12.39
N SER A 131 22.81 17.12 -13.40
CA SER A 131 22.28 18.03 -14.43
C SER A 131 21.34 17.33 -15.39
N ASP A 132 21.66 16.07 -15.73
CA ASP A 132 21.00 15.30 -16.78
C ASP A 132 20.53 13.95 -16.25
N ASP A 133 19.50 13.38 -16.89
CA ASP A 133 18.97 12.08 -16.53
C ASP A 133 19.88 10.94 -17.08
N PRO A 134 20.57 10.18 -16.22
CA PRO A 134 21.47 9.12 -16.66
C PRO A 134 20.75 7.80 -16.97
N THR A 135 19.41 7.75 -16.91
CA THR A 135 18.60 6.51 -17.01
C THR A 135 19.00 5.67 -18.22
N LEU A 136 18.96 6.26 -19.42
CA LEU A 136 19.23 5.53 -20.66
C LEU A 136 20.68 5.03 -20.72
N ALA A 137 21.63 5.88 -20.29
CA ALA A 137 23.05 5.52 -20.28
C ALA A 137 23.32 4.34 -19.33
N ARG A 138 22.75 4.37 -18.12
CA ARG A 138 22.89 3.29 -17.12
C ARG A 138 22.18 2.01 -17.54
N GLU A 139 20.96 2.14 -18.09
CA GLU A 139 20.22 1.01 -18.65
C GLU A 139 21.02 0.32 -19.76
N ASN A 140 21.58 1.08 -20.70
CA ASN A 140 22.37 0.53 -21.81
C ASN A 140 23.67 -0.12 -21.31
N SER A 141 24.34 0.49 -20.33
CA SER A 141 25.54 -0.07 -19.70
C SER A 141 25.26 -1.42 -19.02
N LEU A 142 24.18 -1.51 -18.24
CA LEU A 142 23.77 -2.75 -17.59
C LEU A 142 23.35 -3.81 -18.62
N LYS A 143 22.56 -3.45 -19.65
CA LYS A 143 22.18 -4.37 -20.73
C LYS A 143 23.40 -4.95 -21.44
N SER A 144 24.40 -4.11 -21.73
CA SER A 144 25.63 -4.54 -22.38
C SER A 144 26.40 -5.54 -21.52
N LEU A 145 26.53 -5.26 -20.22
CA LEU A 145 27.15 -6.18 -19.27
C LEU A 145 26.41 -7.52 -19.20
N LEU A 146 25.09 -7.48 -18.98
CA LEU A 146 24.26 -8.68 -18.86
C LEU A 146 24.33 -9.54 -20.13
N ARG A 147 24.22 -8.91 -21.31
CA ARG A 147 24.33 -9.62 -22.58
C ARG A 147 25.71 -10.28 -22.74
N LYS A 148 26.79 -9.57 -22.44
CA LYS A 148 28.14 -10.13 -22.51
C LYS A 148 28.28 -11.37 -21.60
N LEU A 149 27.79 -11.29 -20.36
CA LEU A 149 27.86 -12.42 -19.42
C LEU A 149 27.00 -13.60 -19.88
N HIS A 150 25.85 -13.31 -20.50
CA HIS A 150 24.95 -14.32 -21.05
C HIS A 150 25.56 -15.02 -22.27
N ASP A 151 26.08 -14.26 -23.23
CA ASP A 151 26.75 -14.78 -24.44
C ASP A 151 27.99 -15.63 -24.08
N GLN A 152 28.64 -15.34 -22.95
CA GLN A 152 29.77 -16.11 -22.40
C GLN A 152 29.35 -17.33 -21.56
N GLY A 153 28.06 -17.57 -21.37
CA GLY A 153 27.55 -18.66 -20.52
C GLY A 153 27.82 -18.48 -19.03
N LYS A 154 28.15 -17.27 -18.56
CA LYS A 154 28.46 -16.97 -17.15
C LYS A 154 27.22 -16.74 -16.29
N ILE A 155 26.08 -16.44 -16.92
CA ILE A 155 24.77 -16.30 -16.25
C ILE A 155 23.72 -17.16 -16.94
N THR A 156 22.75 -17.64 -16.17
CA THR A 156 21.64 -18.43 -16.70
C THR A 156 20.63 -17.56 -17.44
N ASP A 157 19.85 -18.17 -18.34
CA ASP A 157 18.72 -17.50 -19.01
C ASP A 157 17.78 -16.86 -17.99
N GLN A 158 17.45 -17.59 -16.92
CA GLN A 158 16.58 -17.10 -15.86
C GLN A 158 17.13 -15.82 -15.22
N LEU A 159 18.41 -15.79 -14.85
CA LEU A 159 19.03 -14.60 -14.28
C LEU A 159 19.02 -13.46 -15.29
N TYR A 160 19.41 -13.72 -16.54
CA TYR A 160 19.46 -12.72 -17.60
C TYR A 160 18.10 -12.05 -17.83
N TYR A 161 17.03 -12.82 -18.02
CA TYR A 161 15.70 -12.28 -18.31
C TYR A 161 15.09 -11.53 -17.12
N VAL A 162 15.38 -11.94 -15.88
CA VAL A 162 14.93 -11.22 -14.68
C VAL A 162 15.74 -9.93 -14.48
N ALA A 163 17.05 -9.97 -14.70
CA ALA A 163 17.94 -8.84 -14.47
C ALA A 163 17.88 -7.76 -15.56
N ARG A 164 17.51 -8.14 -16.79
CA ARG A 164 17.53 -7.25 -17.95
C ARG A 164 16.49 -6.13 -17.84
N PRO A 165 16.89 -4.85 -17.75
CA PRO A 165 15.94 -3.74 -17.71
C PRO A 165 15.23 -3.54 -19.05
N THR A 166 14.02 -3.01 -19.01
CA THR A 166 13.25 -2.60 -20.19
C THR A 166 12.44 -1.34 -19.87
N GLY A 167 12.79 -0.21 -20.49
CA GLY A 167 12.02 1.03 -20.34
C GLY A 167 12.10 1.61 -18.94
N SER A 168 13.32 1.84 -18.46
CA SER A 168 13.56 2.28 -17.08
C SER A 168 13.18 3.74 -16.86
N SER A 169 12.98 4.10 -15.59
CA SER A 169 12.81 5.47 -15.14
C SER A 169 13.66 5.73 -13.89
N PRO A 170 13.98 6.99 -13.56
CA PRO A 170 14.58 7.32 -12.27
C PRO A 170 13.71 6.82 -11.12
N GLY A 171 14.36 6.48 -9.99
CA GLY A 171 13.64 6.21 -8.76
C GLY A 171 12.86 7.43 -8.28
N ARG A 172 11.98 7.26 -7.30
CA ARG A 172 11.22 8.38 -6.71
C ARG A 172 11.47 8.44 -5.22
N LEU A 173 12.03 9.55 -4.75
CA LEU A 173 12.19 9.78 -3.33
C LEU A 173 10.92 10.42 -2.75
N TYR A 174 10.50 9.94 -1.59
CA TYR A 174 9.46 10.58 -0.79
C TYR A 174 9.73 10.38 0.70
N GLY A 175 9.33 11.36 1.51
CA GLY A 175 9.38 11.32 2.96
C GLY A 175 8.11 10.74 3.60
N LEU A 176 8.29 9.89 4.60
CA LEU A 176 7.25 9.46 5.54
C LEU A 176 7.40 10.20 6.88
N PRO A 177 6.36 10.92 7.37
CA PRO A 177 6.46 11.68 8.61
C PRO A 177 6.51 10.80 9.86
N LYS A 178 7.55 10.99 10.69
CA LYS A 178 7.68 10.35 11.99
C LYS A 178 6.88 11.13 13.04
N VAL A 179 5.55 11.05 12.96
CA VAL A 179 4.59 11.78 13.84
C VAL A 179 4.74 11.49 15.34
N HIS A 180 5.49 10.45 15.70
CA HIS A 180 5.80 10.06 17.07
C HIS A 180 7.10 10.69 17.60
N LYS A 181 7.72 11.61 16.85
CA LYS A 181 8.94 12.33 17.23
C LYS A 181 8.71 13.84 17.15
N ASP A 182 9.36 14.58 18.05
CA ASP A 182 9.31 16.04 18.06
C ASP A 182 9.84 16.63 16.75
N GLY A 183 9.21 17.71 16.29
CA GLY A 183 9.51 18.35 15.00
C GLY A 183 9.05 17.56 13.75
N VAL A 184 8.49 16.36 13.94
CA VAL A 184 7.96 15.49 12.87
C VAL A 184 8.98 15.33 11.71
N PRO A 185 10.17 14.76 11.98
CA PRO A 185 11.17 14.51 10.95
C PRO A 185 10.67 13.51 9.92
N LEU A 186 11.18 13.60 8.69
CA LEU A 186 10.82 12.68 7.61
C LEU A 186 11.78 11.48 7.58
N ARG A 187 11.25 10.28 7.33
CA ARG A 187 12.03 9.13 6.86
C ARG A 187 12.07 9.19 5.33
N PRO A 188 13.23 9.41 4.69
CA PRO A 188 13.33 9.30 3.24
C PRO A 188 13.13 7.84 2.84
N VAL A 189 12.32 7.60 1.81
CA VAL A 189 12.09 6.30 1.19
C VAL A 189 12.28 6.44 -0.30
N LEU A 190 13.13 5.60 -0.87
CA LEU A 190 13.34 5.55 -2.31
C LEU A 190 12.48 4.44 -2.93
N SER A 191 11.59 4.81 -3.85
CA SER A 191 10.92 3.82 -4.70
C SER A 191 11.83 3.48 -5.88
N SER A 192 12.36 2.26 -5.87
CA SER A 192 13.16 1.70 -6.96
C SER A 192 12.32 0.97 -8.01
N ILE A 193 10.99 1.05 -7.94
CA ILE A 193 10.12 0.37 -8.90
C ILE A 193 10.32 0.99 -10.29
N GLY A 194 10.67 0.16 -11.26
CA GLY A 194 10.90 0.60 -12.64
C GLY A 194 12.27 1.25 -12.85
N THR A 195 13.20 1.20 -11.90
CA THR A 195 14.59 1.60 -12.13
C THR A 195 15.35 0.55 -12.93
N PHE A 196 16.43 0.97 -13.58
CA PHE A 196 17.22 0.09 -14.45
C PHE A 196 17.86 -1.08 -13.71
N ASN A 197 18.14 -0.94 -12.42
CA ASN A 197 18.77 -1.96 -11.58
C ASN A 197 17.78 -2.79 -10.75
N TYR A 198 16.47 -2.50 -10.81
CA TYR A 198 15.45 -3.20 -10.02
C TYR A 198 15.42 -4.72 -10.26
N GLY A 199 15.38 -5.12 -11.54
CA GLY A 199 15.38 -6.53 -11.93
C GLY A 199 16.66 -7.25 -11.50
N LEU A 200 17.80 -6.57 -11.62
CA LEU A 200 19.10 -7.10 -11.17
C LEU A 200 19.11 -7.32 -9.66
N GLY A 201 18.65 -6.34 -8.88
CA GLY A 201 18.53 -6.47 -7.43
C GLY A 201 17.70 -7.69 -7.05
N LYS A 202 16.54 -7.89 -7.70
CA LYS A 202 15.68 -9.06 -7.48
C LYS A 202 16.39 -10.39 -7.79
N ALA A 203 17.11 -10.46 -8.91
CA ALA A 203 17.85 -11.66 -9.29
C ALA A 203 18.97 -11.98 -8.29
N LEU A 204 19.71 -10.96 -7.84
CA LEU A 204 20.79 -11.12 -6.85
C LEU A 204 20.24 -11.48 -5.46
N THR A 205 19.11 -10.90 -5.03
CA THR A 205 18.46 -11.31 -3.77
C THR A 205 18.09 -12.79 -3.78
N GLN A 206 17.59 -13.30 -4.90
CA GLN A 206 17.28 -14.73 -5.03
C GLN A 206 18.55 -15.60 -4.97
N MET A 207 19.65 -15.13 -5.56
CA MET A 207 20.93 -15.85 -5.52
C MET A 207 21.57 -15.85 -4.12
N LEU A 208 21.40 -14.76 -3.36
CA LEU A 208 22.00 -14.57 -2.04
C LEU A 208 21.06 -14.96 -0.88
N SER A 209 19.89 -15.53 -1.16
CA SER A 209 18.85 -15.71 -0.14
C SER A 209 19.28 -16.62 1.02
N ASP A 210 20.16 -17.57 0.75
CA ASP A 210 20.71 -18.50 1.74
C ASP A 210 21.73 -17.85 2.69
N MET A 211 22.24 -16.66 2.36
CA MET A 211 23.15 -15.89 3.22
C MET A 211 22.43 -15.03 4.27
N ILE A 212 21.12 -14.87 4.14
CA ILE A 212 20.35 -13.97 5.01
C ILE A 212 20.17 -14.58 6.41
N ASP A 213 20.03 -15.90 6.49
CA ASP A 213 19.82 -16.60 7.75
C ASP A 213 21.14 -16.77 8.51
N ASN A 214 21.15 -16.35 9.78
CA ASN A 214 22.29 -16.49 10.68
C ASN A 214 21.80 -17.01 12.05
N LYS A 215 22.62 -17.84 12.71
CA LYS A 215 22.39 -18.34 14.08
C LYS A 215 22.12 -17.23 15.11
N ASN A 216 22.61 -16.02 14.87
CA ASN A 216 22.44 -14.87 15.76
C ASN A 216 21.23 -13.99 15.40
N MET A 217 20.45 -14.36 14.39
CA MET A 217 19.28 -13.60 13.95
C MET A 217 18.00 -14.29 14.40
N VAL A 218 17.10 -13.51 14.99
CA VAL A 218 15.77 -14.01 15.37
C VAL A 218 14.80 -13.70 14.24
N LYS A 219 14.05 -14.73 13.82
CA LYS A 219 13.18 -14.68 12.64
C LYS A 219 12.01 -13.68 12.78
N ASP A 220 11.36 -13.69 13.94
CA ASP A 220 10.20 -12.85 14.22
C ASP A 220 9.97 -12.70 15.74
N SER A 221 9.06 -11.81 16.13
CA SER A 221 8.79 -11.51 17.54
C SER A 221 8.17 -12.69 18.30
N SER A 222 7.49 -13.62 17.63
CA SER A 222 6.91 -14.79 18.27
C SER A 222 7.99 -15.83 18.57
N SER A 223 8.91 -16.02 17.63
CA SER A 223 10.10 -16.87 17.83
C SER A 223 10.96 -16.34 18.98
N PHE A 224 11.20 -15.02 19.02
CA PHE A 224 11.93 -14.37 20.12
C PHE A 224 11.36 -14.69 21.51
N VAL A 225 10.03 -14.57 21.65
CA VAL A 225 9.34 -14.85 22.93
C VAL A 225 9.47 -16.33 23.31
N LYS A 226 9.37 -17.25 22.35
CA LYS A 226 9.57 -18.68 22.61
C LYS A 226 10.98 -18.98 23.08
N ASP A 227 11.99 -18.41 22.41
CA ASP A 227 13.39 -18.61 22.75
C ASP A 227 13.70 -18.07 24.15
N LEU A 228 13.13 -16.91 24.52
CA LEU A 228 13.25 -16.37 25.88
C LEU A 228 12.59 -17.25 26.94
N HIS A 229 11.43 -17.85 26.66
CA HIS A 229 10.76 -18.76 27.59
C HIS A 229 11.46 -20.11 27.75
N ALA A 230 12.27 -20.52 26.76
CA ALA A 230 13.05 -21.74 26.80
C ALA A 230 14.39 -21.61 27.54
N LEU A 231 14.75 -20.41 27.99
CA LEU A 231 15.92 -20.21 28.84
C LEU A 231 15.60 -20.78 30.24
N ASP A 232 16.23 -21.91 30.60
CA ASP A 232 16.04 -22.62 31.87
C ASP A 232 16.56 -21.86 33.10
N ASP A 233 17.35 -20.80 32.91
CA ASP A 233 17.92 -20.03 34.00
C ASP A 233 16.94 -18.99 34.56
N PRO A 234 16.96 -18.74 35.88
CA PRO A 234 16.16 -17.69 36.46
C PRO A 234 16.63 -16.34 35.91
N LEU A 235 15.77 -15.68 35.13
CA LEU A 235 15.95 -14.33 34.57
C LEU A 235 16.46 -13.28 35.58
N SER A 236 16.46 -13.59 36.89
CA SER A 236 17.03 -12.79 37.97
C SER A 236 18.56 -12.62 37.94
N THR A 237 19.32 -13.48 37.24
CA THR A 237 20.79 -13.34 37.09
C THR A 237 21.21 -12.58 35.84
N PHE A 238 20.32 -12.41 34.86
CA PHE A 238 20.62 -11.74 33.60
C PHE A 238 20.11 -10.30 33.57
N LYS A 239 20.84 -9.44 32.85
CA LYS A 239 20.39 -8.09 32.52
C LYS A 239 20.13 -8.01 31.03
N MET A 240 18.93 -7.57 30.66
CA MET A 240 18.61 -7.28 29.28
C MET A 240 19.21 -5.93 28.89
N VAL A 241 19.97 -5.91 27.80
CA VAL A 241 20.52 -4.68 27.21
C VAL A 241 20.01 -4.58 25.78
N SER A 242 19.53 -3.40 25.41
CA SER A 242 19.03 -3.12 24.07
C SER A 242 19.89 -2.03 23.42
N PHE A 243 20.30 -2.28 22.18
CA PHE A 243 21.03 -1.34 21.35
C PHE A 243 20.19 -1.03 20.11
N ASP A 244 20.20 0.22 19.68
CA ASP A 244 19.53 0.67 18.45
C ASP A 244 20.58 1.29 17.51
N ILE A 245 20.54 0.88 16.23
CA ILE A 245 21.46 1.41 15.23
C ILE A 245 20.84 2.64 14.59
N VAL A 246 21.53 3.77 14.70
CA VAL A 246 21.11 5.01 14.06
C VAL A 246 21.40 4.96 12.56
N ASN A 247 20.37 5.16 11.75
CA ASN A 247 20.46 5.30 10.29
C ASN A 247 21.18 4.13 9.59
N LEU A 248 20.81 2.89 9.93
CA LEU A 248 21.45 1.66 9.41
C LEU A 248 21.71 1.71 7.89
N TYR A 249 20.67 1.96 7.09
CA TYR A 249 20.76 1.88 5.62
C TYR A 249 21.76 2.86 5.00
N THR A 250 21.77 4.11 5.46
CA THR A 250 22.68 5.14 4.90
C THR A 250 24.12 4.98 5.36
N ASN A 251 24.36 4.15 6.38
CA ASN A 251 25.68 3.93 6.99
C ASN A 251 26.28 2.56 6.65
N VAL A 252 25.64 1.77 5.77
CA VAL A 252 26.23 0.51 5.30
C VAL A 252 27.44 0.82 4.42
N PRO A 253 28.65 0.32 4.75
CA PRO A 253 29.83 0.48 3.90
C PRO A 253 29.69 -0.44 2.68
N VAL A 254 29.18 0.09 1.57
CA VAL A 254 28.76 -0.70 0.40
C VAL A 254 29.91 -1.54 -0.16
N ASP A 255 31.07 -0.93 -0.41
CA ASP A 255 32.23 -1.62 -0.98
C ASP A 255 32.76 -2.73 -0.07
N GLU A 256 32.83 -2.47 1.24
CA GLU A 256 33.24 -3.47 2.23
C GLU A 256 32.26 -4.64 2.24
N THR A 257 30.96 -4.34 2.27
CA THR A 257 29.88 -5.33 2.26
C THR A 257 29.93 -6.20 1.01
N ILE A 258 30.17 -5.61 -0.17
CA ILE A 258 30.35 -6.36 -1.42
C ILE A 258 31.53 -7.31 -1.31
N ASN A 259 32.67 -6.87 -0.75
CA ASN A 259 33.83 -7.75 -0.59
C ASN A 259 33.57 -8.89 0.41
N ILE A 260 32.82 -8.64 1.49
CA ILE A 260 32.40 -9.69 2.44
C ILE A 260 31.54 -10.74 1.73
N ILE A 261 30.55 -10.31 0.94
CA ILE A 261 29.69 -11.22 0.17
C ILE A 261 30.53 -12.09 -0.77
N LEU A 262 31.47 -11.48 -1.50
CA LEU A 262 32.33 -12.22 -2.43
C LEU A 262 33.20 -13.24 -1.70
N LYS A 263 33.87 -12.87 -0.61
CA LYS A 263 34.66 -13.82 0.19
C LYS A 263 33.82 -15.00 0.66
N GLU A 264 32.62 -14.73 1.18
CA GLU A 264 31.73 -15.79 1.62
C GLU A 264 31.33 -16.74 0.47
N LEU A 265 31.07 -16.19 -0.72
CA LEU A 265 30.64 -16.98 -1.88
C LEU A 265 31.74 -17.82 -2.53
N TYR A 266 32.98 -17.34 -2.57
CA TYR A 266 34.07 -18.00 -3.31
C TYR A 266 35.13 -18.66 -2.41
N GLU A 267 35.31 -18.20 -1.18
CA GLU A 267 36.33 -18.74 -0.26
C GLU A 267 35.72 -19.68 0.77
N ASN A 268 34.52 -19.38 1.27
CA ASN A 268 33.90 -20.13 2.37
C ASN A 268 32.87 -21.17 1.92
N ARG A 269 32.48 -21.17 0.64
CA ARG A 269 31.53 -22.15 0.08
C ARG A 269 32.24 -23.30 -0.64
N PRO A 270 31.70 -24.54 -0.56
CA PRO A 270 32.25 -25.68 -1.28
C PRO A 270 32.17 -25.53 -2.80
N VAL A 271 31.12 -24.86 -3.29
CA VAL A 271 30.89 -24.67 -4.73
C VAL A 271 30.68 -23.17 -4.99
N PRO A 272 31.60 -22.52 -5.71
CA PRO A 272 31.45 -21.11 -6.04
C PRO A 272 30.35 -20.90 -7.09
N PRO A 273 29.78 -19.69 -7.17
CA PRO A 273 28.85 -19.33 -8.24
C PRO A 273 29.46 -19.49 -9.64
N LEU A 274 28.61 -19.74 -10.64
CA LEU A 274 29.00 -19.76 -12.06
C LEU A 274 29.56 -18.41 -12.53
N ILE A 275 29.05 -17.32 -11.97
CA ILE A 275 29.52 -15.96 -12.26
C ILE A 275 30.93 -15.82 -11.68
N GLU A 276 31.87 -15.23 -12.42
CA GLU A 276 33.22 -14.98 -11.90
C GLU A 276 33.22 -13.82 -10.88
N TRP A 277 34.18 -13.85 -9.94
CA TRP A 277 34.35 -12.86 -8.87
C TRP A 277 34.21 -11.40 -9.34
N ASN A 278 34.96 -11.03 -10.39
CA ASN A 278 34.98 -9.66 -10.90
C ASN A 278 33.67 -9.25 -11.58
N ASP A 279 32.97 -10.21 -12.18
CA ASP A 279 31.70 -9.96 -12.84
C ASP A 279 30.59 -9.84 -11.79
N LEU A 280 30.59 -10.70 -10.77
CA LEU A 280 29.65 -10.58 -9.65
C LEU A 280 29.88 -9.28 -8.85
N LYS A 281 31.13 -8.88 -8.61
CA LYS A 281 31.45 -7.58 -8.01
C LYS A 281 30.81 -6.43 -8.77
N LYS A 282 30.91 -6.43 -10.11
CA LYS A 282 30.28 -5.41 -10.96
C LYS A 282 28.75 -5.45 -10.85
N LEU A 283 28.14 -6.63 -10.87
CA LEU A 283 26.69 -6.78 -10.74
C LEU A 283 26.19 -6.27 -9.39
N LEU A 284 26.86 -6.63 -8.29
CA LEU A 284 26.55 -6.12 -6.95
C LEU A 284 26.71 -4.60 -6.88
N THR A 285 27.76 -4.06 -7.49
CA THR A 285 27.98 -2.62 -7.57
C THR A 285 26.85 -1.93 -8.35
N PHE A 286 26.41 -2.47 -9.49
CA PHE A 286 25.26 -1.94 -10.25
C PHE A 286 23.94 -2.00 -9.47
N ALA A 287 23.77 -3.01 -8.63
CA ALA A 287 22.55 -3.18 -7.83
C ALA A 287 22.49 -2.24 -6.62
N THR A 288 23.64 -1.83 -6.09
CA THR A 288 23.73 -1.10 -4.81
C THR A 288 24.19 0.35 -4.94
N THR A 289 24.93 0.68 -6.01
CA THR A 289 25.45 2.04 -6.26
C THR A 289 24.79 2.65 -7.48
N LYS A 290 24.93 3.98 -7.63
CA LYS A 290 24.40 4.74 -8.77
C LYS A 290 22.88 4.57 -8.92
N SER A 291 22.20 4.54 -7.78
CA SER A 291 20.75 4.66 -7.72
C SER A 291 20.42 6.14 -7.89
N HIS A 292 19.96 6.52 -9.09
CA HIS A 292 19.46 7.87 -9.34
C HIS A 292 17.95 7.95 -9.16
N PHE A 293 17.51 9.11 -8.71
CA PHE A 293 16.11 9.34 -8.40
C PHE A 293 15.69 10.79 -8.56
N LEU A 294 14.39 10.98 -8.72
CA LEU A 294 13.73 12.27 -8.83
C LEU A 294 13.18 12.70 -7.47
N PHE A 295 13.47 13.94 -7.09
CA PHE A 295 12.79 14.66 -6.02
C PHE A 295 12.62 16.12 -6.41
N ASP A 296 11.40 16.66 -6.26
CA ASP A 296 11.12 18.07 -6.50
C ASP A 296 11.60 18.59 -7.88
N GLY A 297 11.38 17.77 -8.91
CA GLY A 297 11.79 18.08 -10.30
C GLY A 297 13.30 18.00 -10.57
N LYS A 298 14.12 17.65 -9.58
CA LYS A 298 15.57 17.51 -9.70
C LYS A 298 15.99 16.05 -9.59
N ILE A 299 17.08 15.71 -10.28
CA ILE A 299 17.68 14.38 -10.26
C ILE A 299 18.85 14.38 -9.30
N TYR A 300 18.94 13.32 -8.51
CA TYR A 300 20.01 13.07 -7.57
C TYR A 300 20.55 11.66 -7.76
N ASP A 301 21.83 11.49 -7.45
CA ASP A 301 22.49 10.22 -7.23
C ASP A 301 22.66 9.97 -5.75
N GLN A 302 22.36 8.75 -5.32
CA GLN A 302 22.91 8.21 -4.09
C GLN A 302 24.31 7.65 -4.38
N ILE A 303 25.32 8.26 -3.77
CA ILE A 303 26.74 7.89 -3.96
C ILE A 303 27.25 6.93 -2.89
N ASP A 304 26.60 6.89 -1.72
CA ASP A 304 26.98 6.01 -0.61
C ASP A 304 25.76 5.59 0.25
N GLY A 305 25.93 4.49 0.97
CA GLY A 305 24.87 3.77 1.68
C GLY A 305 23.93 3.05 0.73
N VAL A 306 22.89 2.45 1.31
CA VAL A 306 21.81 1.79 0.58
C VAL A 306 20.47 2.44 0.91
N SER A 307 19.50 2.23 0.05
CA SER A 307 18.15 2.80 0.12
C SER A 307 17.06 1.75 0.11
#